data_AF-A4N7A5-F1
#
_entry.id   AF-A4N7A5-F1
#
_cell.length_a   1.000
_cell.length_b   1.000
_cell.length_c   1.000
_cell.angle_alpha   90.00
_cell.angle_beta   90.00
_cell.angle_gamma   90.00
#
_symmetry.space_group_name_H-M   'P 1'
#
loop_
_entity.id
_entity.type
_entity.pdbx_description
1 polymer ?
#
loop_
_entity_poly.entity_id
_entity_poly.type
_entity_poly.pdbx_seq_one_letter_code
_entity_poly.pdbx_strand_id
1 'polypeptide(L)'
;MFKKLFSYFFQNNNDKIKLEKEIEAFKAQITIPADPKDIIKFEKQLKLRIENALSRYDFIKKEKISFLASELVNDNFKYSKDILSLEEKRTLRLNTRAKYTRSFVECFSNIEQLNFDPKFFCQNLIYTERTILFSLNDIDRLKKSKFVKQVIFEKQIISEGREEWVKNEYSLDEIPDFELVDYTRERVLFFILSNIDLDNTAHIGL
;
A
#
# COMPACT_ATOMS: atom_id res chain seq x y z
N MET A 1 6.56 2.75 -28.94
CA MET A 1 5.09 2.88 -29.14
C MET A 1 4.37 2.20 -27.99
N PHE A 2 3.97 2.95 -26.95
CA PHE A 2 3.02 2.48 -25.93
C PHE A 2 1.88 3.49 -25.85
N LYS A 3 1.00 3.44 -26.85
CA LYS A 3 -0.29 4.13 -26.84
C LYS A 3 -1.38 3.07 -26.65
N LYS A 4 -2.35 3.42 -25.81
CA LYS A 4 -3.64 2.76 -25.52
C LYS A 4 -3.58 1.69 -24.43
N LEU A 5 -4.19 2.00 -23.28
CA LEU A 5 -5.25 1.16 -22.69
C LEU A 5 -5.80 1.77 -21.39
N PHE A 6 -6.46 2.93 -21.43
CA PHE A 6 -7.35 3.34 -20.32
C PHE A 6 -8.57 4.08 -20.86
N SER A 7 -9.56 3.29 -21.26
CA SER A 7 -10.95 3.70 -21.29
C SER A 7 -11.73 2.53 -20.71
N TYR A 8 -12.43 2.71 -19.59
CA TYR A 8 -13.79 2.20 -19.33
C TYR A 8 -14.13 2.39 -17.85
N PHE A 9 -14.99 3.38 -17.60
CA PHE A 9 -15.79 3.56 -16.38
C PHE A 9 -17.21 3.02 -16.64
N PHE A 10 -17.83 2.35 -15.65
CA PHE A 10 -19.19 2.58 -15.10
C PHE A 10 -19.65 1.40 -14.20
N GLN A 11 -20.66 1.68 -13.36
CA GLN A 11 -20.94 1.21 -11.98
C GLN A 11 -21.56 -0.19 -11.74
N ASN A 12 -21.40 -0.61 -10.46
CA ASN A 12 -22.19 -1.51 -9.59
C ASN A 12 -22.14 -3.05 -9.74
N ASN A 13 -22.13 -3.71 -8.56
CA ASN A 13 -21.73 -5.09 -8.20
C ASN A 13 -20.23 -5.41 -8.30
N ASN A 14 -19.42 -4.40 -8.65
CA ASN A 14 -18.05 -4.56 -9.11
C ASN A 14 -16.96 -4.38 -8.06
N ASP A 15 -17.22 -4.03 -6.79
CA ASP A 15 -16.15 -3.55 -5.89
C ASP A 15 -15.03 -4.59 -5.64
N LYS A 16 -15.36 -5.88 -5.61
CA LYS A 16 -14.36 -6.94 -5.45
C LYS A 16 -13.56 -7.20 -6.73
N ILE A 17 -14.23 -7.18 -7.88
CA ILE A 17 -13.64 -7.37 -9.22
C ILE A 17 -12.83 -6.13 -9.63
N LYS A 18 -13.27 -4.93 -9.20
CA LYS A 18 -12.61 -3.64 -9.40
C LYS A 18 -11.34 -3.57 -8.55
N LEU A 19 -11.41 -3.97 -7.28
CA LEU A 19 -10.22 -4.10 -6.42
C LEU A 19 -9.24 -5.16 -6.94
N GLU A 20 -9.72 -6.31 -7.43
CA GLU A 20 -8.86 -7.35 -8.03
C GLU A 20 -8.19 -6.85 -9.31
N LYS A 21 -8.91 -6.18 -10.21
CA LYS A 21 -8.33 -5.55 -11.41
C LYS A 21 -7.39 -4.39 -11.09
N GLU A 22 -7.68 -3.60 -10.06
CA GLU A 22 -6.78 -2.56 -9.55
C GLU A 22 -5.51 -3.18 -8.96
N ILE A 23 -5.62 -4.26 -8.18
CA ILE A 23 -4.48 -5.03 -7.65
C ILE A 23 -3.68 -5.69 -8.80
N GLU A 24 -4.33 -6.14 -9.86
CA GLU A 24 -3.68 -6.78 -11.00
C GLU A 24 -2.97 -5.77 -11.90
N ALA A 25 -3.57 -4.60 -12.12
CA ALA A 25 -2.91 -3.44 -12.75
C ALA A 25 -1.76 -2.89 -11.88
N PHE A 26 -1.93 -2.88 -10.55
CA PHE A 26 -0.91 -2.52 -9.56
C PHE A 26 0.26 -3.51 -9.56
N LYS A 27 -0.01 -4.81 -9.60
CA LYS A 27 1.00 -5.87 -9.76
C LYS A 27 1.76 -5.75 -11.09
N ALA A 28 1.12 -5.25 -12.14
CA ALA A 28 1.77 -5.03 -13.44
C ALA A 28 2.70 -3.81 -13.45
N GLN A 29 2.49 -2.82 -12.57
CA GLN A 29 3.31 -1.60 -12.47
C GLN A 29 4.45 -1.73 -11.46
N ILE A 30 4.31 -2.63 -10.49
CA ILE A 30 5.32 -2.86 -9.47
C ILE A 30 6.29 -3.92 -9.96
N THR A 31 7.53 -3.52 -10.19
CA THR A 31 8.63 -4.48 -10.36
C THR A 31 8.84 -5.17 -9.00
N ILE A 32 8.16 -6.29 -8.76
CA ILE A 32 8.50 -7.18 -7.66
C ILE A 32 9.98 -7.54 -7.87
N PRO A 33 10.87 -7.33 -6.87
CA PRO A 33 12.26 -7.67 -7.04
C PRO A 33 12.38 -9.14 -7.46
N ALA A 34 13.01 -9.41 -8.60
CA ALA A 34 13.09 -10.77 -9.14
C ALA A 34 14.06 -11.66 -8.36
N ASP A 35 15.02 -11.05 -7.64
CA ASP A 35 15.98 -11.76 -6.78
C ASP A 35 15.36 -12.04 -5.40
N PRO A 36 15.32 -13.30 -4.94
CA PRO A 36 14.89 -13.67 -3.59
C PRO A 36 15.54 -12.85 -2.45
N LYS A 37 16.81 -12.44 -2.60
CA LYS A 37 17.49 -11.60 -1.60
C LYS A 37 16.89 -10.20 -1.51
N ASP A 38 16.52 -9.63 -2.66
CA ASP A 38 15.90 -8.32 -2.72
C ASP A 38 14.46 -8.36 -2.20
N ILE A 39 13.74 -9.48 -2.39
CA ILE A 39 12.43 -9.73 -1.77
C ILE A 39 12.56 -9.73 -0.24
N ILE A 40 13.49 -10.52 0.32
CA ILE A 40 13.70 -10.58 1.78
C ILE A 40 14.07 -9.21 2.35
N LYS A 41 14.92 -8.46 1.63
CA LYS A 41 15.31 -7.10 2.03
C LYS A 41 14.10 -6.16 2.02
N PHE A 42 13.28 -6.21 0.96
CA PHE A 42 12.07 -5.41 0.83
C PHE A 42 11.08 -5.71 1.95
N GLU A 43 10.81 -6.98 2.24
CA GLU A 43 9.89 -7.40 3.31
C GLU A 43 10.35 -6.93 4.69
N LYS A 44 11.67 -7.01 4.97
CA LYS A 44 12.25 -6.48 6.22
C LYS A 44 12.06 -4.97 6.35
N GLN A 45 12.32 -4.23 5.27
CA GLN A 45 12.13 -2.77 5.25
C GLN A 45 10.64 -2.42 5.40
N LEU A 46 9.76 -3.15 4.72
CA LEU A 46 8.31 -2.94 4.80
C LEU A 46 7.80 -3.20 6.21
N LYS A 47 8.25 -4.28 6.86
CA LYS A 47 7.92 -4.58 8.25
C LYS A 47 8.28 -3.40 9.15
N LEU A 48 9.51 -2.89 9.06
CA LEU A 48 9.96 -1.76 9.88
C LEU A 48 9.12 -0.50 9.66
N ARG A 49 8.76 -0.20 8.40
CA ARG A 49 7.86 0.92 8.08
C ARG A 49 6.48 0.76 8.73
N ILE A 50 5.92 -0.44 8.66
CA ILE A 50 4.62 -0.75 9.27
C ILE A 50 4.70 -0.65 10.80
N GLU A 51 5.77 -1.16 11.43
CA GLU A 51 5.96 -1.02 12.88
C GLU A 51 5.97 0.45 13.31
N ASN A 52 6.73 1.29 12.59
CA ASN A 52 6.76 2.73 12.83
C ASN A 52 5.38 3.37 12.65
N ALA A 53 4.66 3.01 11.58
CA ALA A 53 3.34 3.54 11.31
C ALA A 53 2.30 3.15 12.38
N LEU A 54 2.30 1.87 12.81
CA LEU A 54 1.44 1.35 13.87
C LEU A 54 1.72 2.00 15.23
N SER A 55 2.99 2.33 15.51
CA SER A 55 3.40 2.93 16.78
C SER A 55 2.71 4.26 17.11
N ARG A 56 2.19 4.95 16.08
CA ARG A 56 1.50 6.24 16.20
C ARG A 56 0.07 6.12 16.73
N TYR A 57 -0.52 4.92 16.72
CA TYR A 57 -1.91 4.69 17.12
C TYR A 57 -1.99 4.12 18.53
N ASP A 58 -2.88 4.67 19.35
CA ASP A 58 -3.14 4.28 20.74
C ASP A 58 -4.01 3.03 20.85
N PHE A 59 -4.91 2.83 19.87
CA PHE A 59 -5.73 1.63 19.75
C PHE A 59 -4.94 0.38 19.30
N ILE A 60 -3.64 0.51 19.00
CA ILE A 60 -2.75 -0.62 18.74
C ILE A 60 -1.95 -0.93 20.00
N LYS A 61 -2.06 -2.17 20.48
CA LYS A 61 -1.27 -2.64 21.63
C LYS A 61 0.22 -2.67 21.28
N LYS A 62 1.03 -1.95 22.05
CA LYS A 62 2.45 -1.72 21.73
C LYS A 62 3.26 -3.02 21.69
N GLU A 63 2.96 -3.94 22.60
CA GLU A 63 3.55 -5.27 22.67
C GLU A 63 3.15 -6.20 21.51
N LYS A 64 2.12 -5.85 20.73
CA LYS A 64 1.65 -6.61 19.56
C LYS A 64 2.08 -6.00 18.22
N ILE A 65 2.73 -4.83 18.20
CA ILE A 65 3.11 -4.13 16.96
C ILE A 65 3.95 -5.01 16.03
N SER A 66 5.04 -5.60 16.54
CA SER A 66 5.93 -6.40 15.70
C SER A 66 5.25 -7.66 15.15
N PHE A 67 4.36 -8.25 15.95
CA PHE A 67 3.54 -9.38 15.54
C PHE A 67 2.59 -8.97 14.41
N LEU A 68 1.78 -7.92 14.60
CA LEU A 68 0.84 -7.44 13.60
C LEU A 68 1.56 -7.06 12.30
N ALA A 69 2.68 -6.33 12.36
CA ALA A 69 3.46 -5.96 11.20
C ALA A 69 3.96 -7.19 10.42
N SER A 70 4.44 -8.21 11.12
CA SER A 70 4.91 -9.46 10.49
C SER A 70 3.77 -10.20 9.79
N GLU A 71 2.61 -10.28 10.43
CA GLU A 71 1.44 -10.95 9.86
C GLU A 71 0.89 -10.21 8.63
N LEU A 72 0.95 -8.88 8.61
CA LEU A 72 0.53 -8.06 7.46
C LEU A 72 1.47 -8.19 6.26
N VAL A 73 2.79 -8.27 6.49
CA VAL A 73 3.76 -8.45 5.40
C VAL A 73 3.60 -9.82 4.75
N ASN A 74 3.40 -10.86 5.57
CA ASN A 74 3.37 -12.26 5.12
C ASN A 74 1.96 -12.77 4.73
N ASP A 75 0.90 -11.98 4.95
CA ASP A 75 -0.52 -12.37 4.76
C ASP A 75 -0.91 -13.65 5.54
N ASN A 76 -0.28 -13.86 6.70
CA ASN A 76 -0.40 -15.09 7.48
C ASN A 76 -1.79 -15.33 8.07
N PHE A 77 -2.52 -14.25 8.40
CA PHE A 77 -3.89 -14.34 8.94
C PHE A 77 -4.86 -15.10 8.03
N LYS A 78 -4.60 -15.14 6.72
CA LYS A 78 -5.40 -15.88 5.74
C LYS A 78 -5.42 -17.39 6.01
N TYR A 79 -4.36 -17.93 6.59
CA TYR A 79 -4.17 -19.37 6.82
C TYR A 79 -4.56 -19.82 8.24
N SER A 80 -4.90 -18.88 9.13
CA SER A 80 -5.30 -19.21 10.49
C SER A 80 -6.62 -19.97 10.53
N LYS A 81 -6.67 -20.98 11.39
CA LYS A 81 -7.90 -21.75 11.69
C LYS A 81 -8.66 -21.20 12.90
N ASP A 82 -8.01 -20.41 13.74
CA ASP A 82 -8.61 -19.80 14.92
C ASP A 82 -9.32 -18.49 14.55
N ILE A 83 -10.55 -18.64 14.08
CA ILE A 83 -11.40 -17.57 13.54
C ILE A 83 -12.55 -17.31 14.52
N LEU A 84 -12.88 -16.04 14.74
CA LEU A 84 -14.02 -15.65 15.55
C LEU A 84 -15.34 -16.15 14.97
N SER A 85 -16.20 -16.64 15.85
CA SER A 85 -17.59 -16.99 15.58
C SER A 85 -18.43 -15.76 15.21
N LEU A 86 -19.64 -15.99 14.69
CA LEU A 86 -20.57 -14.89 14.37
C LEU A 86 -20.96 -14.08 15.61
N GLU A 87 -21.12 -14.75 16.75
CA GLU A 87 -21.53 -14.13 18.00
C GLU A 87 -20.41 -13.26 18.58
N GLU A 88 -19.17 -13.76 18.61
CA GLU A 88 -18.00 -12.97 19.01
C GLU A 88 -17.84 -11.71 18.15
N LYS A 89 -18.04 -11.83 16.82
CA LYS A 89 -18.00 -10.66 15.92
C LYS A 89 -19.08 -9.63 16.25
N ARG A 90 -20.29 -10.05 16.60
CA ARG A 90 -21.38 -9.14 16.99
C ARG A 90 -21.07 -8.43 18.31
N THR A 91 -20.58 -9.16 19.30
CA THR A 91 -20.17 -8.60 20.60
C THR A 91 -19.09 -7.54 20.43
N LEU A 92 -18.11 -7.79 19.55
CA LEU A 92 -17.02 -6.87 19.25
C LEU A 92 -17.36 -5.80 18.19
N ARG A 93 -18.63 -5.74 17.74
CA ARG A 93 -19.10 -4.81 16.69
C ARG A 93 -18.31 -4.86 15.38
N LEU A 94 -17.74 -6.02 15.05
CA LEU A 94 -16.97 -6.25 13.84
C LEU A 94 -17.87 -6.58 12.64
N ASN A 95 -17.32 -6.45 11.43
CA ASN A 95 -18.01 -6.83 10.21
C ASN A 95 -18.34 -8.33 10.21
N THR A 96 -19.62 -8.66 10.35
CA THR A 96 -20.07 -10.06 10.46
C THR A 96 -19.79 -10.90 9.22
N ARG A 97 -19.57 -10.28 8.04
CA ARG A 97 -19.22 -10.98 6.79
C ARG A 97 -17.72 -11.24 6.64
N ALA A 98 -16.88 -10.51 7.37
CA ALA A 98 -15.44 -10.70 7.34
C ALA A 98 -14.99 -11.84 8.26
N LYS A 99 -13.82 -12.42 7.94
CA LYS A 99 -13.13 -13.43 8.77
C LYS A 99 -12.11 -12.74 9.65
N TYR A 100 -12.26 -12.79 10.97
CA TYR A 100 -11.25 -12.26 11.89
C TYR A 100 -10.62 -13.40 12.67
N THR A 101 -9.29 -13.42 12.74
CA THR A 101 -8.60 -14.36 13.64
C THR A 101 -8.61 -13.77 15.05
N ARG A 102 -8.61 -14.63 16.08
CA ARG A 102 -8.52 -14.15 17.47
C ARG A 102 -7.23 -13.36 17.69
N SER A 103 -6.11 -13.89 17.19
CA SER A 103 -4.79 -13.24 17.24
C SER A 103 -4.75 -11.86 16.58
N PHE A 104 -5.50 -11.65 15.49
CA PHE A 104 -5.63 -10.35 14.85
C PHE A 104 -6.34 -9.36 15.77
N VAL A 105 -7.49 -9.76 16.31
CA VAL A 105 -8.30 -8.92 17.20
C VAL A 105 -7.54 -8.56 18.48
N GLU A 106 -6.74 -9.48 19.02
CA GLU A 106 -5.91 -9.24 20.20
C GLU A 106 -4.86 -8.14 20.01
N CYS A 107 -4.53 -7.75 18.77
CA CYS A 107 -3.60 -6.65 18.49
C CYS A 107 -4.20 -5.26 18.78
N PHE A 108 -5.51 -5.16 18.91
CA PHE A 108 -6.23 -3.92 19.10
C PHE A 108 -6.68 -3.77 20.56
N SER A 109 -6.63 -2.54 21.06
CA SER A 109 -7.22 -2.11 22.33
C SER A 109 -8.63 -1.60 22.09
N ASN A 110 -9.59 -1.99 22.94
CA ASN A 110 -10.97 -1.51 22.89
C ASN A 110 -11.60 -1.59 21.49
N ILE A 111 -11.42 -2.74 20.82
CA ILE A 111 -11.78 -2.91 19.42
C ILE A 111 -13.26 -2.65 19.15
N GLU A 112 -14.11 -2.91 20.13
CA GLU A 112 -15.55 -2.68 20.12
C GLU A 112 -15.95 -1.19 20.13
N GLN A 113 -15.00 -0.30 20.43
CA GLN A 113 -15.17 1.15 20.45
C GLN A 113 -14.65 1.83 19.18
N LEU A 114 -13.99 1.08 18.28
CA LEU A 114 -13.51 1.62 17.02
C LEU A 114 -14.68 2.02 16.13
N ASN A 115 -14.56 3.18 15.50
CA ASN A 115 -15.52 3.70 14.52
C ASN A 115 -15.17 3.30 13.07
N PHE A 116 -14.18 2.44 12.88
CA PHE A 116 -13.73 1.90 11.59
C PHE A 116 -13.52 0.39 11.70
N ASP A 117 -13.52 -0.31 10.57
CA ASP A 117 -13.17 -1.73 10.52
C ASP A 117 -11.64 -1.90 10.68
N PRO A 118 -11.14 -2.66 11.67
CA PRO A 118 -9.71 -2.86 11.86
C PRO A 118 -9.04 -3.53 10.65
N LYS A 119 -9.78 -4.30 9.83
CA LYS A 119 -9.25 -4.83 8.55
C LYS A 119 -9.09 -3.75 7.50
N PHE A 120 -10.03 -2.82 7.41
CA PHE A 120 -9.93 -1.68 6.51
C PHE A 120 -8.70 -0.84 6.86
N PHE A 121 -8.52 -0.53 8.14
CA PHE A 121 -7.31 0.13 8.65
C PHE A 121 -6.02 -0.58 8.24
N CYS A 122 -5.92 -1.89 8.51
CA CYS A 122 -4.73 -2.67 8.17
C CYS A 122 -4.49 -2.76 6.67
N GLN A 123 -5.53 -2.85 5.84
CA GLN A 123 -5.42 -2.85 4.38
C GLN A 123 -4.90 -1.51 3.87
N ASN A 124 -5.44 -0.39 4.37
CA ASN A 124 -4.98 0.93 4.01
C ASN A 124 -3.50 1.12 4.36
N LEU A 125 -3.12 0.70 5.56
CA LEU A 125 -1.74 0.74 6.05
C LEU A 125 -0.77 -0.06 5.18
N ILE A 126 -1.02 -1.36 4.97
CA ILE A 126 -0.08 -2.23 4.23
C ILE A 126 0.10 -1.77 2.79
N TYR A 127 -0.98 -1.37 2.11
CA TYR A 127 -0.88 -0.93 0.72
C TYR A 127 -0.17 0.41 0.61
N THR A 128 -0.51 1.37 1.47
CA THR A 128 0.14 2.69 1.49
C THR A 128 1.63 2.55 1.74
N GLU A 129 2.04 1.90 2.84
CA GLU A 129 3.46 1.75 3.18
C GLU A 129 4.26 0.95 2.15
N ARG A 130 3.62 -0.04 1.52
CA ARG A 130 4.23 -0.80 0.43
C ARG A 130 4.52 0.08 -0.78
N THR A 131 3.58 0.93 -1.19
CA THR A 131 3.80 1.85 -2.32
C THR A 131 4.81 2.94 -2.04
N ILE A 132 4.87 3.44 -0.80
CA ILE A 132 5.91 4.36 -0.38
C ILE A 132 7.29 3.70 -0.51
N LEU A 133 7.45 2.48 0.00
CA LEU A 133 8.72 1.76 -0.09
C LEU A 133 9.12 1.48 -1.55
N PHE A 134 8.18 1.10 -2.41
CA PHE A 134 8.43 0.95 -3.84
C PHE A 134 8.90 2.26 -4.47
N SER A 135 8.17 3.34 -4.22
CA SER A 135 8.51 4.67 -4.73
C SER A 135 9.89 5.14 -4.26
N LEU A 136 10.24 4.91 -2.99
CA LEU A 136 11.56 5.23 -2.45
C LEU A 136 12.68 4.43 -3.15
N ASN A 137 12.47 3.13 -3.38
CA ASN A 137 13.43 2.29 -4.09
C ASN A 137 13.57 2.72 -5.56
N ASP A 138 12.47 3.10 -6.21
CA ASP A 138 12.48 3.61 -7.58
C ASP A 138 13.22 4.95 -7.67
N ILE A 139 12.99 5.88 -6.72
CA ILE A 139 13.71 7.15 -6.65
C ILE A 139 15.22 6.91 -6.49
N ASP A 140 15.64 6.03 -5.58
CA ASP A 140 17.06 5.69 -5.39
C ASP A 140 17.67 5.07 -6.67
N ARG A 141 16.94 4.18 -7.34
CA ARG A 141 17.35 3.62 -8.63
C ARG A 141 17.50 4.70 -9.71
N LEU A 142 16.53 5.60 -9.82
CA LEU A 142 16.54 6.69 -10.80
C LEU A 142 17.69 7.67 -10.54
N LYS A 143 17.97 8.01 -9.27
CA LYS A 143 19.10 8.87 -8.88
C LYS A 143 20.44 8.25 -9.27
N LYS A 144 20.56 6.93 -9.21
CA LYS A 144 21.75 6.19 -9.67
C LYS A 144 21.90 6.18 -11.20
N SER A 145 20.80 6.26 -11.96
CA SER A 145 20.83 6.23 -13.42
C SER A 145 21.42 7.49 -14.05
N LYS A 146 21.35 8.65 -13.38
CA LYS A 146 21.82 9.98 -13.86
C LYS A 146 21.19 10.53 -15.16
N PHE A 147 20.39 9.74 -15.89
CA PHE A 147 19.74 10.16 -17.14
C PHE A 147 18.34 10.73 -16.95
N VAL A 148 17.73 10.52 -15.78
CA VAL A 148 16.39 11.02 -15.45
C VAL A 148 16.54 12.27 -14.57
N LYS A 149 16.01 13.39 -15.05
CA LYS A 149 16.01 14.67 -14.30
C LYS A 149 14.67 15.00 -13.69
N GLN A 150 13.59 14.54 -14.32
CA GLN A 150 12.21 14.83 -13.92
C GLN A 150 11.42 13.54 -13.80
N VAL A 151 10.51 13.53 -12.84
CA VAL A 151 9.59 12.42 -12.60
C VAL A 151 8.18 12.97 -12.39
N ILE A 152 7.20 12.18 -12.81
CA ILE A 152 5.81 12.40 -12.43
C ILE A 152 5.58 11.60 -11.16
N PHE A 153 5.17 12.30 -10.11
CA PHE A 153 4.70 11.73 -8.86
C PHE A 153 3.18 11.64 -8.92
N GLU A 154 2.65 10.42 -8.93
CA GLU A 154 1.22 10.18 -8.90
C GLU A 154 0.78 9.65 -7.54
N LYS A 155 -0.34 10.18 -7.05
CA LYS A 155 -0.99 9.80 -5.81
C LYS A 155 -2.43 9.40 -6.14
N GLN A 156 -2.81 8.18 -5.80
CA GLN A 156 -4.20 7.75 -5.82
C GLN A 156 -4.74 7.77 -4.39
N ILE A 157 -5.78 8.56 -4.14
CA ILE A 157 -6.44 8.69 -2.84
C ILE A 157 -7.77 7.95 -2.91
N ILE A 158 -7.95 6.98 -2.01
CA ILE A 158 -9.15 6.15 -1.95
C ILE A 158 -9.75 6.32 -0.57
N SER A 159 -10.89 6.98 -0.51
CA SER A 159 -11.68 7.22 0.70
C SER A 159 -13.10 6.69 0.51
N GLU A 160 -13.94 6.74 1.55
CA GLU A 160 -15.31 6.22 1.50
C GLU A 160 -16.12 6.82 0.35
N GLY A 161 -16.30 6.03 -0.73
CA GLY A 161 -17.07 6.39 -1.91
C GLY A 161 -16.41 7.40 -2.84
N ARG A 162 -15.13 7.74 -2.66
CA ARG A 162 -14.39 8.67 -3.52
C ARG A 162 -13.02 8.15 -3.90
N GLU A 163 -12.65 8.42 -5.14
CA GLU A 163 -11.35 8.09 -5.71
C GLU A 163 -10.82 9.34 -6.41
N GLU A 164 -9.64 9.80 -6.00
CA GLU A 164 -9.01 11.00 -6.54
C GLU A 164 -7.59 10.67 -7.00
N TRP A 165 -7.20 11.26 -8.13
CA TRP A 165 -5.86 11.14 -8.70
C TRP A 165 -5.19 12.51 -8.71
N VAL A 166 -4.05 12.61 -8.05
CA VAL A 166 -3.21 13.81 -8.03
C VAL A 166 -1.92 13.49 -8.75
N LYS A 167 -1.51 14.35 -9.68
CA LYS A 167 -0.28 14.21 -10.45
C LYS A 167 0.51 15.49 -10.35
N ASN A 168 1.75 15.38 -9.90
CA ASN A 168 2.67 16.49 -9.79
C ASN A 168 3.99 16.13 -10.48
N GLU A 169 4.60 17.09 -11.15
CA GLU A 169 5.92 16.95 -11.75
C GLU A 169 6.96 17.50 -10.78
N TYR A 170 8.00 16.72 -10.53
CA TYR A 170 9.11 17.14 -9.69
C TYR A 170 10.44 16.90 -10.39
N SER A 171 11.42 17.77 -10.09
CA SER A 171 12.82 17.41 -10.28
C SER A 171 13.15 16.21 -9.40
N LEU A 172 13.95 15.27 -9.90
CA LEU A 172 14.31 14.04 -9.18
C LEU A 172 14.98 14.32 -7.82
N ASP A 173 15.67 15.47 -7.71
CA ASP A 173 16.35 15.91 -6.50
C ASP A 173 15.45 16.71 -5.54
N GLU A 174 14.25 17.09 -5.97
CA GLU A 174 13.31 17.96 -5.23
C GLU A 174 11.97 17.26 -4.96
N ILE A 175 11.96 15.92 -4.92
CA ILE A 175 10.77 15.16 -4.57
C ILE A 175 10.48 15.37 -3.07
N PRO A 176 9.26 15.80 -2.69
CA PRO A 176 8.91 16.00 -1.30
C PRO A 176 8.83 14.68 -0.53
N ASP A 177 8.93 14.78 0.80
CA ASP A 177 8.66 13.64 1.67
C ASP A 177 7.21 13.14 1.52
N PHE A 178 7.01 11.84 1.71
CA PHE A 178 5.68 11.24 1.71
C PHE A 178 4.87 11.76 2.91
N GLU A 179 3.68 12.26 2.63
CA GLU A 179 2.76 12.77 3.65
C GLU A 179 2.34 11.69 4.66
N LEU A 180 1.92 12.15 5.84
CA LEU A 180 1.32 11.30 6.85
C LEU A 180 -0.13 10.99 6.46
N VAL A 181 -0.43 9.71 6.27
CA VAL A 181 -1.75 9.21 5.89
C VAL A 181 -2.50 8.70 7.11
N ASP A 182 -3.77 9.10 7.25
CA ASP A 182 -4.68 8.52 8.25
C ASP A 182 -5.32 7.25 7.69
N TYR A 183 -4.69 6.10 7.99
CA TYR A 183 -5.17 4.80 7.49
C TYR A 183 -6.55 4.40 8.03
N THR A 184 -7.08 5.09 9.05
CA THR A 184 -8.44 4.83 9.55
C THR A 184 -9.51 5.35 8.59
N ARG A 185 -9.16 6.28 7.69
CA ARG A 185 -10.07 6.96 6.77
C ARG A 185 -9.81 6.65 5.31
N GLU A 186 -8.54 6.58 4.93
CA GLU A 186 -8.16 6.53 3.53
C GLU A 186 -6.96 5.64 3.27
N ARG A 187 -6.88 5.18 2.02
CA ARG A 187 -5.73 4.53 1.44
C ARG A 187 -5.13 5.46 0.41
N VAL A 188 -3.82 5.65 0.48
CA VAL A 188 -3.08 6.46 -0.48
C VAL A 188 -2.03 5.59 -1.15
N LEU A 189 -2.09 5.47 -2.48
CA LEU A 189 -1.10 4.74 -3.26
C LEU A 189 -0.19 5.74 -3.98
N PHE A 190 1.11 5.55 -3.86
CA PHE A 190 2.12 6.41 -4.45
C PHE A 190 2.85 5.74 -5.60
N PHE A 191 3.09 6.48 -6.68
CA PHE A 191 3.75 5.99 -7.88
C PHE A 191 4.75 7.03 -8.42
N ILE A 192 5.88 6.54 -8.91
CA ILE A 192 6.91 7.35 -9.56
C ILE A 192 7.00 6.91 -11.02
N LEU A 193 6.69 7.81 -11.94
CA LEU A 193 6.82 7.58 -13.37
C LEU A 193 7.98 8.43 -13.90
N SER A 194 9.03 7.80 -14.40
CA SER A 194 10.09 8.51 -15.10
C SER A 194 9.66 8.80 -16.53
N ASN A 195 9.63 10.08 -16.91
CA ASN A 195 9.59 10.43 -18.32
C ASN A 195 11.01 10.24 -18.85
N ILE A 196 11.28 9.13 -19.53
CA ILE A 196 12.58 8.96 -20.19
C ILE A 196 12.57 9.91 -21.37
N ASP A 197 13.35 11.00 -21.28
CA ASP A 197 13.68 11.83 -22.43
C ASP A 197 14.50 10.98 -23.41
N LEU A 198 13.80 10.31 -24.33
CA LEU A 198 14.41 9.45 -25.35
C LEU A 198 15.31 10.26 -26.30
N ASP A 199 15.19 11.59 -26.33
CA ASP A 199 15.99 12.48 -27.16
C ASP A 199 17.47 12.56 -26.75
N ASN A 200 17.82 12.17 -25.52
CA ASN A 200 19.22 12.14 -25.07
C ASN A 200 19.98 10.85 -25.42
N THR A 201 19.32 9.87 -26.07
CA THR A 201 20.01 8.66 -26.55
C THR A 201 20.73 8.85 -27.89
N ALA A 202 20.55 10.01 -28.55
CA ALA A 202 21.21 10.32 -29.83
C ALA A 202 22.69 10.74 -29.72
N HIS A 203 23.25 10.86 -28.52
CA HIS A 203 24.65 11.29 -28.30
C HIS A 203 25.61 10.19 -27.82
N ILE A 204 25.18 8.93 -27.77
CA ILE A 204 26.12 7.82 -27.60
C ILE A 204 26.51 7.33 -28.99
N GLY A 205 27.49 8.01 -29.58
CA GLY A 205 28.19 7.54 -30.78
C GLY A 205 28.84 6.20 -30.50
N LEU A 206 28.44 5.19 -31.29
CA LEU A 206 29.24 4.01 -31.59
C LEU A 206 30.49 4.42 -32.39
#